data_AF-A0A4R2JL76-F1
#
_entry.id   AF-A0A4R2JL76-F1
#
_cell.length_a   1.000
_cell.length_b   1.000
_cell.length_c   1.000
_cell.angle_alpha   90.00
_cell.angle_beta   90.00
_cell.angle_gamma   90.00
#
_symmetry.space_group_name_H-M   'P 1'
#
loop_
_entity.id
_entity.type
_entity.pdbx_description
1 polymer ?
#
loop_
_entity_poly.entity_id
_entity_poly.type
_entity_poly.pdbx_seq_one_letter_code
_entity_poly.pdbx_strand_id
1 'polypeptide(L)'
;MRMYPVPLDLMKEDKIFGGKLSLRQFIILVIGIGLGIVAFIEMYKYFNIRIAVIPGVLFTLLGLWGANFDKDGMTLDKYISYSVQFYLQEKKYVWKGSVEIEKNH
;
A
#
# COMPACT_ATOMS: atom_id res chain seq x y z
N MET A 1 -5.37 34.91 -26.64
CA MET A 1 -4.65 34.21 -25.55
C MET A 1 -4.28 32.82 -26.06
N ARG A 2 -3.00 32.43 -26.03
CA ARG A 2 -2.61 31.04 -26.35
C ARG A 2 -2.90 30.19 -25.10
N MET A 3 -3.87 29.28 -25.19
CA MET A 3 -4.06 28.24 -24.17
C MET A 3 -3.03 27.15 -24.43
N TYR A 4 -2.08 27.01 -23.52
CA TYR A 4 -1.25 25.81 -23.45
C TYR A 4 -1.98 24.80 -22.55
N PRO A 5 -2.24 23.57 -23.02
CA PRO A 5 -2.84 22.55 -22.17
C PRO A 5 -1.87 22.23 -21.02
N VAL A 6 -2.35 22.36 -19.79
CA VAL A 6 -1.59 21.94 -18.60
C VAL A 6 -1.50 20.40 -18.66
N PRO A 7 -0.30 19.81 -18.53
CA PRO A 7 -0.16 18.36 -18.50
C PRO A 7 -0.94 17.81 -17.31
N LEU A 8 -1.96 17.01 -17.60
CA LEU A 8 -2.71 16.28 -16.58
C LEU A 8 -1.83 15.15 -16.06
N ASP A 9 -1.57 15.16 -14.76
CA ASP A 9 -0.86 14.08 -14.09
C ASP A 9 -1.81 12.89 -13.87
N LEU A 10 -1.97 12.07 -14.91
CA LEU A 10 -2.81 10.86 -14.89
C LEU A 10 -2.29 9.79 -13.94
N MET A 11 -1.06 9.92 -13.44
CA MET A 11 -0.48 8.95 -12.51
C MET A 11 -0.90 9.20 -11.06
N LYS A 12 -1.37 10.41 -10.77
CA LYS A 12 -1.81 10.81 -9.44
C LYS A 12 -3.24 10.37 -9.20
N GLU A 13 -3.48 9.79 -8.03
CA GLU A 13 -4.83 9.41 -7.65
C GLU A 13 -5.71 10.62 -7.34
N ASP A 14 -6.92 10.59 -7.91
CA ASP A 14 -7.92 11.59 -7.65
C ASP A 14 -8.54 11.42 -6.26
N LYS A 15 -8.64 12.52 -5.53
CA LYS A 15 -9.27 12.58 -4.21
C LYS A 15 -10.76 12.84 -4.38
N ILE A 16 -11.55 11.77 -4.35
CA ILE A 16 -13.00 11.80 -4.63
C ILE A 16 -13.79 12.22 -3.39
N PHE A 17 -13.42 11.73 -2.20
CA PHE A 17 -14.18 11.96 -0.98
C PHE A 17 -13.70 13.22 -0.26
N GLY A 18 -14.49 14.30 -0.37
CA GLY A 18 -14.24 15.59 0.29
C GLY A 18 -12.92 16.24 -0.11
N GLY A 19 -12.35 15.88 -1.26
CA GLY A 19 -11.04 16.34 -1.72
C GLY A 19 -9.85 15.84 -0.90
N LYS A 20 -10.07 14.93 0.07
CA LYS A 20 -9.03 14.46 1.00
C LYS A 20 -8.65 13.00 0.81
N LEU A 21 -9.63 12.14 0.52
CA LEU A 21 -9.44 10.70 0.37
C LEU A 21 -9.64 10.25 -1.07
N SER A 22 -8.72 9.46 -1.60
CA SER A 22 -8.93 8.74 -2.85
C SER A 22 -9.85 7.54 -2.67
N LEU A 23 -10.38 7.00 -3.77
CA LEU A 23 -11.21 5.79 -3.74
C LEU A 23 -10.48 4.61 -3.09
N ARG A 24 -9.18 4.43 -3.41
CA ARG A 24 -8.36 3.38 -2.81
C ARG A 24 -8.22 3.58 -1.31
N GLN A 25 -7.87 4.79 -0.86
CA GLN A 25 -7.72 5.08 0.57
C GLN A 25 -9.02 4.79 1.32
N PHE A 26 -10.16 5.14 0.72
CA PHE A 26 -11.48 4.81 1.27
C PHE A 26 -11.71 3.30 1.38
N ILE A 27 -11.43 2.54 0.31
CA ILE A 27 -11.59 1.07 0.32
C ILE A 27 -10.70 0.43 1.41
N ILE A 28 -9.43 0.82 1.49
CA ILE A 28 -8.50 0.29 2.51
C ILE A 28 -9.01 0.61 3.91
N LEU A 29 -9.51 1.83 4.14
CA LEU A 29 -10.04 2.26 5.43
C LEU A 29 -11.30 1.47 5.81
N VAL A 30 -12.23 1.26 4.87
CA VAL A 30 -13.43 0.44 5.08
C VAL A 30 -13.06 -1.01 5.41
N ILE A 31 -12.10 -1.59 4.69
CA ILE A 31 -11.61 -2.95 4.96
C ILE A 31 -10.99 -3.03 6.35
N GLY A 32 -10.13 -2.07 6.72
CA GLY A 32 -9.47 -2.07 8.02
C GLY A 32 -10.43 -1.91 9.20
N ILE A 33 -11.42 -1.01 9.09
CA ILE A 33 -12.49 -0.88 10.09
C ILE A 33 -13.34 -2.15 10.14
N GLY A 34 -13.72 -2.69 8.97
CA GLY A 34 -14.50 -3.92 8.88
C GLY A 34 -13.81 -5.10 9.57
N LEU A 35 -12.52 -5.31 9.28
CA LEU A 35 -11.70 -6.33 9.94
C LEU A 35 -11.55 -6.07 11.44
N GLY A 36 -11.41 -4.81 11.86
CA GLY A 36 -11.39 -4.43 13.26
C GLY A 36 -12.68 -4.81 14.01
N ILE A 37 -13.84 -4.54 13.42
CA ILE A 37 -15.14 -4.92 13.99
C ILE A 37 -15.28 -6.43 14.07
N VAL A 38 -14.96 -7.15 13.00
CA VAL A 38 -15.02 -8.63 12.97
C VAL A 38 -14.10 -9.23 14.02
N ALA A 39 -12.85 -8.77 14.10
CA ALA A 39 -11.89 -9.25 15.07
C ALA A 39 -12.33 -8.95 16.51
N PHE A 40 -12.91 -7.77 16.77
CA PHE A 40 -13.47 -7.44 18.07
C PHE A 40 -14.62 -8.38 18.45
N ILE A 41 -15.57 -8.61 17.54
CA ILE A 41 -16.74 -9.47 17.80
C ILE A 41 -16.29 -10.89 18.08
N GLU A 42 -15.39 -11.46 17.27
CA GLU A 42 -14.87 -12.81 17.50
C GLU A 42 -14.12 -12.91 18.82
N MET A 43 -13.28 -11.94 19.15
CA MET A 43 -12.53 -11.96 20.41
C MET A 43 -13.43 -11.77 21.64
N TYR A 44 -14.49 -10.97 21.53
CA TYR A 44 -15.45 -10.72 22.60
C TYR A 44 -16.30 -11.95 22.94
N LYS A 45 -16.49 -12.88 22.00
CA LYS A 45 -17.17 -14.16 22.29
C LYS A 45 -16.42 -15.00 23.33
N TYR A 46 -15.10 -14.89 23.38
CA TYR A 46 -14.24 -15.74 24.23
C TYR A 46 -13.61 -14.98 25.40
N PHE A 47 -13.44 -13.66 25.27
CA PHE A 47 -12.73 -12.83 26.25
C PHE A 47 -13.55 -11.60 26.67
N ASN A 48 -13.17 -11.01 27.80
CA ASN A 48 -13.76 -9.74 28.25
C ASN A 48 -13.39 -8.57 27.31
N ILE A 49 -14.19 -7.50 27.33
CA ILE A 49 -14.06 -6.32 26.47
C ILE A 49 -12.65 -5.73 26.46
N ARG A 50 -11.95 -5.72 27.60
CA ARG A 50 -10.58 -5.20 27.72
C ARG A 50 -9.59 -5.91 26.80
N ILE A 51 -9.76 -7.22 26.63
CA ILE A 51 -8.89 -8.04 25.77
C ILE A 51 -9.40 -7.99 24.33
N ALA A 52 -10.73 -8.02 24.14
CA ALA A 52 -11.34 -8.01 22.81
C ALA A 52 -11.08 -6.72 22.01
N VAL A 53 -10.96 -5.58 22.68
CA VAL A 53 -10.63 -4.29 22.05
C VAL A 53 -9.25 -4.29 21.39
N ILE A 54 -8.28 -5.03 21.93
CA ILE A 54 -6.89 -5.02 21.45
C ILE A 54 -6.80 -5.37 19.96
N PRO A 55 -7.26 -6.55 19.48
CA PRO A 55 -7.19 -6.88 18.07
C PRO A 55 -8.07 -5.95 17.22
N GLY A 56 -9.24 -5.53 17.70
CA GLY A 56 -10.12 -4.63 16.94
C GLY A 56 -9.47 -3.27 16.66
N VAL A 57 -8.84 -2.68 17.67
CA VAL A 57 -8.07 -1.43 17.54
C VAL A 57 -6.86 -1.65 16.64
N LEU A 58 -6.15 -2.76 16.79
CA LEU A 58 -4.97 -3.08 15.98
C LEU A 58 -5.30 -3.10 14.48
N PHE A 59 -6.34 -3.84 14.07
CA PHE A 59 -6.74 -3.90 12.65
C PHE A 59 -7.25 -2.55 12.13
N THR A 60 -7.96 -1.79 12.96
CA THR A 60 -8.42 -0.45 12.58
C THR A 60 -7.23 0.50 12.36
N LEU A 61 -6.22 0.46 13.23
CA LEU A 61 -4.99 1.25 13.08
C LEU A 61 -4.20 0.83 11.85
N LEU A 62 -4.12 -0.47 11.56
CA LEU A 62 -3.49 -0.96 10.32
C LEU A 62 -4.22 -0.47 9.07
N GLY A 63 -5.56 -0.43 9.10
CA GLY A 63 -6.36 0.17 8.03
C GLY A 63 -6.09 1.66 7.83
N LEU A 64 -6.06 2.43 8.93
CA LEU A 64 -5.75 3.86 8.89
C LEU A 64 -4.34 4.13 8.38
N TRP A 65 -3.36 3.35 8.85
CA TRP A 65 -1.98 3.44 8.40
C TRP A 65 -1.85 3.08 6.91
N GLY A 66 -2.45 1.95 6.50
CA GLY A 66 -2.42 1.51 5.10
C GLY A 66 -3.10 2.48 4.13
N ALA A 67 -4.20 3.10 4.55
CA ALA A 67 -4.89 4.12 3.75
C ALA A 67 -4.03 5.38 3.56
N ASN A 68 -3.21 5.75 4.55
CA ASN A 68 -2.32 6.92 4.48
C ASN A 68 -0.89 6.55 4.10
N PHE A 69 -0.64 5.31 3.70
CA PHE A 69 0.68 4.86 3.31
C PHE A 69 1.08 5.50 1.98
N ASP A 70 2.16 6.26 2.04
CA ASP A 70 2.84 6.82 0.89
C ASP A 70 4.34 6.68 1.13
N LYS A 71 5.03 5.98 0.23
CA LYS A 71 6.48 5.83 0.26
C LYS A 71 7.04 6.23 -1.09
N ASP A 72 7.74 7.36 -1.12
CA ASP A 72 8.35 7.91 -2.34
C ASP A 72 7.33 8.14 -3.48
N GLY A 73 6.10 8.51 -3.15
CA GLY A 73 5.00 8.69 -4.11
C GLY A 73 4.34 7.36 -4.54
N MET A 74 4.77 6.23 -3.96
CA MET A 74 4.17 4.93 -4.20
C MET A 74 3.06 4.63 -3.20
N THR A 75 1.97 4.21 -3.80
CA THR A 75 0.77 3.70 -3.16
C THR A 75 1.03 2.31 -2.56
N LEU A 76 0.36 1.97 -1.46
CA LEU A 76 0.55 0.68 -0.77
C LEU A 76 0.52 -0.54 -1.70
N ASP A 77 -0.44 -0.63 -2.61
CA ASP A 77 -0.59 -1.77 -3.52
C ASP A 77 0.61 -1.92 -4.47
N LYS A 78 1.11 -0.79 -5.00
CA LYS A 78 2.33 -0.75 -5.83
C LYS A 78 3.54 -1.16 -5.01
N TYR A 79 3.66 -0.66 -3.78
CA TYR A 79 4.76 -1.02 -2.91
C TYR A 79 4.79 -2.52 -2.60
N ILE A 80 3.63 -3.11 -2.25
CA ILE A 80 3.50 -4.54 -1.97
C ILE A 80 3.80 -5.36 -3.24
N SER A 81 3.21 -5.00 -4.38
CA SER A 81 3.41 -5.75 -5.63
C SER A 81 4.87 -5.72 -6.10
N TYR A 82 5.55 -4.57 -6.03
CA TYR A 82 6.98 -4.48 -6.34
C TYR A 82 7.85 -5.22 -5.33
N SER A 83 7.50 -5.16 -4.04
CA SER A 83 8.22 -5.93 -3.02
C SER A 83 8.10 -7.43 -3.30
N VAL A 84 6.89 -7.93 -3.55
CA VAL A 84 6.64 -9.34 -3.89
C VAL A 84 7.41 -9.74 -5.15
N GLN A 85 7.35 -8.93 -6.21
CA GLN A 85 8.11 -9.18 -7.43
C GLN A 85 9.62 -9.23 -7.16
N PHE A 86 10.16 -8.30 -6.36
CA PHE A 86 11.57 -8.27 -6.02
C PHE A 86 12.05 -9.51 -5.26
N TYR A 87 11.21 -10.05 -4.37
CA TYR A 87 11.55 -11.27 -3.63
C TYR A 87 11.41 -12.54 -4.47
N LEU A 88 10.45 -12.58 -5.40
CA LEU A 88 10.20 -13.74 -6.26
C LEU A 88 11.06 -13.76 -7.52
N GLN A 89 11.62 -12.62 -7.93
CA GLN A 89 12.43 -12.53 -9.12
C GLN A 89 13.75 -13.31 -8.93
N GLU A 90 14.05 -14.20 -9.88
CA GLU A 90 15.37 -14.84 -9.96
C GLU A 90 16.45 -13.77 -10.13
N LYS A 91 17.29 -13.65 -9.11
CA LYS A 91 18.35 -12.64 -9.10
C LYS A 91 19.51 -13.13 -9.96
N LYS A 92 19.51 -12.74 -11.23
CA LYS A 92 20.68 -12.87 -12.10
C LYS A 92 21.70 -11.80 -11.69
N TYR A 93 22.58 -12.17 -10.76
CA TYR A 93 23.72 -11.33 -10.41
C TYR A 93 24.75 -11.42 -11.54
N VAL A 94 24.69 -10.50 -12.49
CA VAL A 94 25.76 -10.37 -13.49
C VAL A 94 26.98 -9.82 -12.75
N TRP A 95 28.03 -10.62 -12.66
CA TRP A 95 29.29 -10.18 -12.05
C TRP A 95 29.89 -9.09 -12.93
N LYS A 96 30.10 -7.89 -12.38
CA LYS A 96 30.48 -6.70 -13.15
C LYS A 96 31.80 -6.88 -13.93
N GLY A 97 32.65 -7.83 -13.53
CA GLY A 97 33.90 -8.15 -14.22
C GLY A 97 33.79 -9.14 -15.38
N SER A 98 32.61 -9.72 -15.68
CA SER A 98 32.45 -10.56 -16.89
C SER A 98 32.21 -9.74 -18.16
N VAL A 99 31.80 -8.48 -18.04
CA VAL A 99 31.50 -7.59 -19.18
C VAL A 99 32.78 -7.12 -19.89
N GLU A 100 33.92 -7.09 -19.21
CA GLU A 100 35.21 -6.70 -19.81
C GLU A 100 35.85 -7.81 -20.65
N ILE A 101 35.50 -9.08 -20.39
CA ILE A 101 36.10 -10.23 -21.08
C ILE A 101 35.45 -10.43 -22.47
N GLU A 102 34.17 -10.10 -22.61
CA GLU A 102 33.42 -10.28 -23.86
C GLU A 102 33.71 -9.19 -24.92
N LYS A 103 34.33 -8.07 -24.51
CA LYS A 103 34.65 -6.95 -25.42
C LYS A 103 36.01 -7.07 -26.10
N ASN A 104 36.80 -8.09 -25.75
CA ASN A 104 38.17 -8.30 -26.22
C ASN A 104 38.36 -9.60 -27.02
N HIS A 105 37.28 -10.19 -27.54
CA HIS A 105 37.34 -11.40 -28.37
C HIS A 105 36.76 -11.17 -29.77
#